data_AF-A0A3D5XAU0-F1
#
_entry.id   AF-A0A3D5XAU0-F1
#
_cell.length_a   1.000
_cell.length_b   1.000
_cell.length_c   1.000
_cell.angle_alpha   90.00
_cell.angle_beta   90.00
_cell.angle_gamma   90.00
#
_symmetry.space_group_name_H-M   'P 1'
#
loop_
_entity.id
_entity.type
_entity.pdbx_description
1 polymer ?
#
loop_
_entity_poly.entity_id
_entity_poly.type
_entity_poly.pdbx_seq_one_letter_code
_entity_poly.pdbx_strand_id
1 'polypeptide(L)'
;MIKQYLIQAWRLLKENPLLSSISIIGTALAICMIMVMVMSHEVENASAPPESNRDRMLYMKFANSRPKGDSLQSGSSGGLAYELAKEGFKELQTPETVSIATIYEPSALASIPANKKATSVSIKLTDAEFWEVFDLSFIAGKPYTKVDVDAGLRKVVITEGTARK
;
A
#
# COMPACT_ATOMS: atom_id res chain seq x y z
N MET A 1 44.94 29.02 -7.46
CA MET A 1 44.06 29.48 -8.56
C MET A 1 42.57 29.31 -8.24
N ILE A 2 42.07 28.15 -7.83
CA ILE A 2 40.65 27.93 -7.42
C ILE A 2 40.11 28.94 -6.40
N LYS A 3 40.92 29.32 -5.41
CA LYS A 3 40.54 30.34 -4.41
C LYS A 3 40.26 31.71 -5.05
N GLN A 4 40.98 32.08 -6.10
CA GLN A 4 40.75 33.34 -6.82
C GLN A 4 39.47 33.28 -7.66
N TYR A 5 39.18 32.14 -8.30
CA TYR A 5 37.93 31.93 -9.06
C TYR A 5 36.68 31.99 -8.16
N LEU A 6 36.71 31.38 -6.97
CA LEU A 6 35.60 31.48 -6.00
C LEU A 6 35.35 32.92 -5.54
N ILE A 7 36.40 33.69 -5.27
CA ILE A 7 36.29 35.10 -4.87
C ILE A 7 35.70 35.94 -6.01
N GLN A 8 36.09 35.68 -7.26
CA GLN A 8 35.54 36.36 -8.43
C GLN A 8 34.05 36.03 -8.65
N ALA A 9 33.67 34.75 -8.56
CA ALA A 9 32.27 34.33 -8.65
C ALA A 9 31.39 34.97 -7.56
N TRP A 10 31.92 35.09 -6.34
CA TRP A 10 31.21 35.73 -5.23
C TRP A 10 31.01 37.24 -5.42
N ARG A 11 31.97 37.92 -6.04
CA ARG A 11 31.81 39.35 -6.41
C ARG A 11 30.77 39.52 -7.51
N LEU A 12 30.79 38.68 -8.55
CA LEU A 12 29.81 38.70 -9.64
C LEU A 12 28.37 38.52 -9.14
N LEU A 13 28.16 37.59 -8.19
CA LEU A 13 26.86 37.39 -7.53
C LEU A 13 26.35 38.66 -6.82
N LYS A 14 27.27 39.46 -6.25
CA LYS A 14 26.93 40.67 -5.50
C LYS A 14 26.76 41.90 -6.39
N GLU A 15 27.42 41.94 -7.55
CA GLU A 15 27.31 43.03 -8.53
C GLU A 15 25.95 43.05 -9.24
N ASN A 16 25.36 41.87 -9.52
CA ASN A 16 24.06 41.76 -10.17
C ASN A 16 23.06 40.95 -9.33
N PRO A 17 22.56 41.49 -8.20
CA PRO A 17 21.76 40.74 -7.24
C PRO A 17 20.42 40.27 -7.80
N LEU A 18 19.78 41.05 -8.70
CA LEU A 18 18.50 40.67 -9.30
C LEU A 18 18.63 39.43 -10.22
N LEU A 19 19.54 39.49 -11.20
CA LEU A 19 19.78 38.39 -12.14
C LEU A 19 20.28 37.14 -11.42
N SER A 20 21.20 37.31 -10.47
CA SER A 20 21.72 36.22 -9.65
C SER A 20 20.62 35.55 -8.82
N SER A 21 19.75 36.34 -8.19
CA SER A 21 18.65 35.79 -7.38
C SER A 21 17.64 35.02 -8.23
N ILE A 22 17.25 35.55 -9.39
CA ILE A 22 16.31 34.86 -10.29
C ILE A 22 16.92 33.53 -10.77
N SER A 23 18.21 33.52 -11.13
CA SER A 23 18.90 32.31 -11.58
C SER A 23 19.01 31.25 -10.46
N ILE A 24 19.36 31.67 -9.24
CA ILE A 24 19.46 30.78 -8.07
C ILE A 24 18.07 30.24 -7.70
N ILE A 25 17.04 31.08 -7.65
CA ILE A 25 15.68 30.64 -7.31
C ILE A 25 15.14 29.68 -8.38
N GLY A 26 15.35 29.99 -9.67
CA GLY A 26 14.91 29.12 -10.76
C GLY A 26 15.56 27.75 -10.73
N THR A 27 16.88 27.69 -10.50
CA THR A 27 17.61 26.42 -10.38
C THR A 27 17.24 25.66 -9.10
N ALA A 28 17.11 26.35 -7.97
CA ALA A 28 16.69 25.73 -6.70
C ALA A 28 15.27 25.16 -6.79
N LEU A 29 14.34 25.87 -7.42
CA LEU A 29 12.96 25.42 -7.60
C LEU A 29 12.88 24.21 -8.54
N ALA A 30 13.68 24.20 -9.63
CA ALA A 30 13.77 23.05 -10.51
C ALA A 30 14.31 21.80 -9.78
N ILE A 31 15.39 21.94 -9.00
CA ILE A 31 15.93 20.82 -8.20
C ILE A 31 14.92 20.35 -7.16
N CYS A 32 14.26 21.28 -6.47
CA CYS A 32 13.24 20.97 -5.47
C CYS A 32 12.08 20.18 -6.09
N MET A 33 11.57 20.62 -7.26
CA MET A 33 10.49 19.95 -7.96
C MET A 33 10.86 18.52 -8.38
N ILE A 34 12.06 18.33 -8.94
CA ILE A 34 12.56 17.00 -9.31
C ILE A 34 12.71 16.14 -8.05
N MET A 35 13.25 16.68 -6.96
CA MET A 35 13.45 15.94 -5.72
C MET A 35 12.12 15.52 -5.08
N VAL A 36 11.11 16.38 -5.07
CA VAL A 36 9.76 16.03 -4.60
C VAL A 36 9.14 14.94 -5.46
N MET A 37 9.28 15.02 -6.79
CA MET A 37 8.77 13.99 -7.70
C MET A 37 9.43 12.63 -7.46
N VAL A 38 10.77 12.59 -7.34
CA VAL A 38 11.52 11.36 -7.06
C VAL A 38 11.15 10.79 -5.69
N MET A 39 11.10 11.63 -4.66
CA MET A 39 10.73 11.20 -3.31
C MET A 39 9.31 10.64 -3.25
N SER A 40 8.36 11.28 -3.94
CA SER A 40 6.98 10.77 -4.02
C SER A 40 6.95 9.40 -4.70
N HIS A 41 7.69 9.23 -5.79
CA HIS A 41 7.76 7.95 -6.51
C HIS A 41 8.41 6.85 -5.67
N GLU A 42 9.49 7.17 -4.96
CA GLU A 42 10.16 6.26 -4.03
C GLU A 42 9.23 5.88 -2.89
N VAL A 43 8.53 6.83 -2.26
CA VAL A 43 7.59 6.51 -1.16
C VAL A 43 6.42 5.64 -1.63
N GLU A 44 5.90 5.87 -2.84
CA GLU A 44 4.83 5.05 -3.41
C GLU A 44 5.28 3.63 -3.79
N ASN A 45 6.57 3.43 -4.06
CA ASN A 45 7.10 2.17 -4.58
C ASN A 45 8.04 1.41 -3.66
N ALA A 46 8.57 2.06 -2.63
CA ALA A 46 9.46 1.45 -1.67
C ALA A 46 8.75 0.31 -0.93
N SER A 47 9.46 -0.80 -0.77
CA SER A 47 9.05 -1.85 0.15
C SER A 47 9.19 -1.31 1.58
N ALA A 48 8.06 -0.99 2.20
CA ALA A 48 7.97 -0.49 3.57
C ALA A 48 6.87 -1.23 4.32
N PRO A 49 7.01 -1.44 5.64
CA PRO A 49 5.97 -2.09 6.43
C PRO A 49 4.61 -1.38 6.26
N PRO A 50 3.51 -2.13 6.09
CA PRO A 50 3.40 -3.59 6.21
C PRO A 50 3.73 -4.39 4.93
N GLU A 51 4.00 -3.74 3.80
CA GLU A 51 4.33 -4.36 2.51
C GLU A 51 5.85 -4.48 2.31
N SER A 52 6.54 -5.11 3.27
CA SER A 52 8.01 -5.19 3.30
C SER A 52 8.64 -5.94 2.10
N ASN A 53 7.85 -6.70 1.34
CA ASN A 53 8.32 -7.44 0.15
C ASN A 53 7.61 -6.99 -1.15
N ARG A 54 7.18 -5.72 -1.24
CA ARG A 54 6.37 -5.19 -2.36
C ARG A 54 6.99 -5.41 -3.74
N ASP A 55 8.32 -5.39 -3.85
CA ASP A 55 9.09 -5.64 -5.08
C ASP A 55 8.89 -7.04 -5.68
N ARG A 56 8.46 -8.00 -4.86
CA ARG A 56 8.16 -9.38 -5.27
C ARG A 56 6.71 -9.81 -5.01
N MET A 57 5.83 -8.87 -4.69
CA MET A 57 4.40 -9.14 -4.48
C MET A 57 3.60 -8.95 -5.76
N LEU A 58 2.68 -9.87 -6.04
CA LEU A 58 1.72 -9.77 -7.14
C LEU A 58 0.31 -9.57 -6.60
N TYR A 59 -0.33 -8.48 -7.00
CA TYR A 59 -1.71 -8.18 -6.63
C TYR A 59 -2.68 -8.60 -7.73
N MET A 60 -3.55 -9.55 -7.43
CA MET A 60 -4.68 -9.91 -8.31
C MET A 60 -5.99 -9.42 -7.71
N LYS A 61 -6.54 -8.36 -8.30
CA LYS A 61 -7.73 -7.67 -7.80
C LYS A 61 -9.02 -8.10 -8.50
N PHE A 62 -8.98 -8.18 -9.82
CA PHE A 62 -10.14 -8.47 -10.65
C PHE A 62 -9.82 -9.58 -11.64
N ALA A 63 -10.82 -10.40 -11.92
CA ALA A 63 -10.79 -11.37 -13.02
C ALA A 63 -11.81 -10.96 -14.07
N ASN A 64 -11.46 -11.22 -15.33
CA ASN A 64 -12.35 -11.02 -16.46
C ASN A 64 -12.73 -12.37 -17.03
N SER A 65 -14.03 -12.65 -17.19
CA SER A 65 -14.52 -13.81 -17.92
C SER A 65 -15.00 -13.37 -19.31
N ARG A 66 -14.64 -14.14 -20.33
CA ARG A 66 -15.09 -13.92 -21.71
C ARG A 66 -15.47 -15.26 -22.36
N PRO A 67 -16.57 -15.30 -23.14
CA PRO A 67 -16.90 -16.46 -23.96
C PRO A 67 -15.79 -16.74 -24.98
N LYS A 68 -15.43 -18.01 -25.16
CA LYS A 68 -14.40 -18.42 -26.12
C LYS A 68 -14.95 -18.28 -27.54
N GLY A 69 -14.40 -17.36 -28.32
CA GLY A 69 -14.74 -17.17 -29.75
C GLY A 69 -15.60 -15.95 -30.06
N ASP A 70 -15.98 -15.16 -29.06
CA ASP A 70 -16.68 -13.88 -29.28
C ASP A 70 -15.66 -12.74 -29.44
N SER A 71 -15.81 -11.96 -30.51
CA SER A 71 -14.99 -10.77 -30.81
C SER A 71 -15.62 -9.48 -30.27
N LEU A 72 -16.83 -9.55 -29.71
CA LEU A 72 -17.49 -8.43 -29.05
C LEU A 72 -17.21 -8.38 -27.54
N GLN A 73 -17.29 -7.16 -27.00
CA GLN A 73 -17.03 -6.75 -25.61
C GLN A 73 -17.97 -7.38 -24.54
N SER A 74 -18.56 -8.55 -24.80
CA SER A 74 -19.41 -9.30 -23.86
C SER A 74 -18.55 -10.04 -22.83
N GLY A 75 -17.84 -9.28 -21.99
CA GLY A 75 -17.08 -9.80 -20.86
C GLY A 75 -17.63 -9.30 -19.54
N SER A 76 -17.58 -10.14 -18.50
CA SER A 76 -17.86 -9.71 -17.13
C SER A 76 -16.54 -9.50 -16.39
N SER A 77 -16.46 -8.42 -15.63
CA SER A 77 -15.34 -8.09 -14.75
C SER A 77 -15.84 -8.06 -13.32
N GLY A 78 -15.14 -8.74 -12.42
CA GLY A 78 -15.51 -8.79 -11.01
C GLY A 78 -14.35 -9.18 -10.12
N GLY A 79 -14.54 -9.01 -8.81
CA GLY A 79 -13.65 -9.60 -7.82
C GLY A 79 -13.64 -11.12 -7.94
N LEU A 80 -12.55 -11.75 -7.56
CA LEU A 80 -12.44 -13.20 -7.61
C LEU A 80 -13.27 -13.84 -6.50
N ALA A 81 -13.95 -14.95 -6.83
CA ALA A 81 -14.55 -15.82 -5.83
C ALA A 81 -13.45 -16.45 -4.95
N TYR A 82 -13.75 -16.67 -3.67
CA TYR A 82 -12.80 -17.23 -2.72
C TYR A 82 -12.35 -18.64 -3.13
N GLU A 83 -13.28 -19.49 -3.57
CA GLU A 83 -12.98 -20.86 -4.02
C GLU A 83 -12.04 -20.85 -5.23
N LEU A 84 -12.33 -20.00 -6.23
CA LEU A 84 -11.47 -19.86 -7.41
C LEU A 84 -10.07 -19.37 -7.05
N ALA A 85 -9.97 -18.43 -6.11
CA ALA A 85 -8.68 -17.94 -5.66
C ALA A 85 -7.90 -19.00 -4.88
N LYS A 86 -8.61 -19.80 -4.06
CA LYS A 86 -8.03 -20.89 -3.28
C LYS A 86 -7.50 -22.00 -4.19
N GLU A 87 -8.32 -22.52 -5.09
CA GLU A 87 -7.93 -23.60 -6.02
C GLU A 87 -6.91 -23.12 -7.06
N GLY A 88 -7.08 -21.89 -7.58
CA GLY A 88 -6.25 -21.38 -8.66
C GLY A 88 -4.88 -20.84 -8.22
N PHE A 89 -4.78 -20.20 -7.05
CA PHE A 89 -3.52 -19.54 -6.62
C PHE A 89 -2.83 -20.24 -5.46
N LYS A 90 -3.56 -20.82 -4.49
CA LYS A 90 -2.89 -21.48 -3.37
C LYS A 90 -2.23 -22.81 -3.75
N GLU A 91 -2.57 -23.39 -4.89
CA GLU A 91 -1.92 -24.61 -5.41
C GLU A 91 -0.64 -24.31 -6.21
N LEU A 92 -0.33 -23.04 -6.46
CA LEU A 92 0.89 -22.67 -7.19
C LEU A 92 2.13 -22.89 -6.34
N GLN A 93 3.17 -23.48 -6.94
CA GLN A 93 4.46 -23.72 -6.28
C GLN A 93 5.47 -22.56 -6.42
N THR A 94 5.20 -21.63 -7.34
CA THR A 94 6.08 -20.48 -7.61
C THR A 94 6.06 -19.42 -6.50
N PRO A 95 4.90 -18.96 -5.98
CA PRO A 95 4.89 -17.99 -4.90
C PRO A 95 5.29 -18.64 -3.57
N GLU A 96 6.01 -17.90 -2.74
CA GLU A 96 6.39 -18.33 -1.38
C GLU A 96 5.15 -18.50 -0.49
N THR A 97 4.27 -17.49 -0.48
CA THR A 97 3.01 -17.49 0.27
C THR A 97 1.94 -16.76 -0.55
N VAL A 98 0.70 -17.27 -0.48
CA VAL A 98 -0.47 -16.68 -1.13
C VAL A 98 -1.52 -16.36 -0.07
N SER A 99 -1.89 -15.07 0.03
CA SER A 99 -2.99 -14.61 0.86
C SER A 99 -4.17 -14.16 0.01
N ILE A 100 -5.37 -14.42 0.51
CA ILE A 100 -6.64 -13.99 -0.08
C ILE A 100 -7.31 -12.99 0.87
N ALA A 101 -7.63 -11.82 0.33
CA ALA A 101 -8.30 -10.75 1.05
C ALA A 101 -9.45 -10.16 0.21
N THR A 102 -10.47 -9.62 0.88
CA THR A 102 -11.54 -8.90 0.20
C THR A 102 -11.00 -7.62 -0.43
N ILE A 103 -11.37 -7.39 -1.69
CA ILE A 103 -11.02 -6.18 -2.42
C ILE A 103 -11.76 -4.94 -1.91
N TYR A 104 -12.98 -5.10 -1.43
CA TYR A 104 -13.79 -4.04 -0.84
C TYR A 104 -13.83 -4.22 0.67
N GLU A 105 -13.75 -3.10 1.38
CA GLU A 105 -13.82 -3.06 2.85
C GLU A 105 -15.16 -2.44 3.26
N PRO A 106 -16.22 -3.24 3.43
CA PRO A 106 -17.52 -2.71 3.82
C PRO A 106 -17.44 -2.05 5.20
N SER A 107 -18.13 -0.93 5.36
CA SER A 107 -18.32 -0.32 6.67
C SER A 107 -19.32 -1.14 7.49
N ALA A 108 -18.99 -1.36 8.76
CA ALA A 108 -19.84 -2.02 9.74
C ALA A 108 -19.86 -1.21 11.03
N LEU A 109 -20.91 -1.38 11.83
CA LEU A 109 -21.01 -0.79 13.14
C LEU A 109 -20.44 -1.74 14.19
N ALA A 110 -19.41 -1.30 14.91
CA ALA A 110 -18.85 -2.00 16.06
C ALA A 110 -19.24 -1.30 17.36
N SER A 111 -19.60 -2.08 18.37
CA SER A 111 -19.90 -1.62 19.73
C SER A 111 -19.27 -2.57 20.73
N ILE A 112 -18.73 -2.03 21.81
CA ILE A 112 -18.29 -2.83 22.96
C ILE A 112 -19.55 -3.13 23.79
N PRO A 113 -19.76 -4.36 24.30
CA PRO A 113 -20.97 -4.70 25.07
C PRO A 113 -21.27 -3.72 26.22
N ALA A 114 -20.24 -3.13 26.82
CA ALA A 114 -20.36 -2.14 27.90
C ALA A 114 -20.63 -0.70 27.43
N ASN A 115 -20.46 -0.39 26.14
CA ASN A 115 -20.60 0.95 25.57
C ASN A 115 -21.63 0.95 24.42
N LYS A 116 -22.76 1.65 24.64
CA LYS A 116 -23.86 1.76 23.66
C LYS A 116 -23.54 2.64 22.45
N LYS A 117 -22.34 3.26 22.39
CA LYS A 117 -21.92 4.01 21.20
C LYS A 117 -21.40 3.04 20.14
N ALA A 118 -22.12 2.98 19.03
CA ALA A 118 -21.67 2.27 17.84
C ALA A 118 -20.73 3.16 17.02
N THR A 119 -19.58 2.62 16.64
CA THR A 119 -18.59 3.29 15.80
C THR A 119 -18.56 2.61 14.45
N SER A 120 -18.55 3.40 13.38
CA SER A 120 -18.34 2.88 12.02
C SER A 120 -16.88 2.44 11.86
N VAL A 121 -16.67 1.19 11.47
CA VAL A 121 -15.37 0.57 11.21
C VAL A 121 -15.38 -0.10 9.84
N SER A 122 -14.27 -0.06 9.12
CA SER A 122 -14.11 -0.83 7.89
C SER A 122 -13.72 -2.27 8.24
N ILE A 123 -14.39 -3.24 7.62
CA ILE A 123 -14.06 -4.66 7.78
C ILE A 123 -13.30 -5.14 6.56
N LYS A 124 -12.18 -5.82 6.79
CA LYS A 124 -11.45 -6.57 5.77
C LYS A 124 -11.47 -8.05 6.13
N LEU A 125 -11.99 -8.89 5.25
CA LEU A 125 -11.93 -10.33 5.45
C LEU A 125 -10.64 -10.83 4.81
N THR A 126 -9.84 -11.57 5.56
CA THR A 126 -8.56 -12.10 5.11
C THR A 126 -8.35 -13.52 5.65
N ASP A 127 -7.51 -14.29 4.98
CA ASP A 127 -7.10 -15.62 5.43
C ASP A 127 -5.99 -15.56 6.50
N ALA A 128 -5.56 -16.73 6.99
CA ALA A 128 -4.51 -16.79 8.02
C ALA A 128 -3.14 -16.41 7.45
N GLU A 129 -2.88 -16.76 6.19
CA GLU A 129 -1.64 -16.44 5.48
C GLU A 129 -1.44 -14.92 5.27
N PHE A 130 -2.49 -14.11 5.41
CA PHE A 130 -2.41 -12.65 5.38
C PHE A 130 -1.36 -12.10 6.36
N TRP A 131 -1.26 -12.68 7.54
CA TRP A 131 -0.31 -12.23 8.57
C TRP A 131 1.14 -12.63 8.27
N GLU A 132 1.36 -13.57 7.35
CA GLU A 132 2.70 -13.97 6.87
C GLU A 132 3.12 -13.13 5.67
N VAL A 133 2.17 -12.79 4.79
CA VAL A 133 2.42 -11.95 3.61
C VAL A 133 2.69 -10.50 4.01
N PHE A 134 1.92 -9.96 4.97
CA PHE A 134 2.05 -8.58 5.43
C PHE A 134 2.74 -8.53 6.80
N ASP A 135 3.81 -7.73 6.88
CA ASP A 135 4.65 -7.57 8.07
C ASP A 135 3.98 -6.64 9.09
N LEU A 136 2.96 -7.17 9.77
CA LEU A 136 2.16 -6.46 10.75
C LEU A 136 2.64 -6.76 12.18
N SER A 137 2.84 -5.69 12.96
CA SER A 137 3.22 -5.80 14.36
C SER A 137 1.98 -5.85 15.28
N PHE A 138 1.97 -6.83 16.19
CA PHE A 138 0.88 -7.02 17.14
C PHE A 138 1.25 -6.43 18.50
N ILE A 139 0.53 -5.38 18.91
CA ILE A 139 0.75 -4.70 20.19
C ILE A 139 0.21 -5.55 21.36
N ALA A 140 -0.93 -6.22 21.15
CA ALA A 140 -1.56 -7.08 22.13
C ALA A 140 -2.30 -8.23 21.46
N GLY A 141 -2.28 -9.42 22.08
CA GLY A 141 -2.90 -10.61 21.54
C GLY A 141 -2.07 -11.29 20.45
N LYS A 142 -2.75 -12.04 19.57
CA LYS A 142 -2.15 -12.82 18.48
C LYS A 142 -3.08 -12.81 17.26
N PRO A 143 -2.57 -12.96 16.03
CA PRO A 143 -3.41 -13.22 14.87
C PRO A 143 -4.20 -14.52 15.02
N TYR A 144 -5.27 -14.64 14.26
CA TYR A 144 -5.95 -15.93 14.10
C TYR A 144 -5.13 -16.88 13.22
N THR A 145 -5.27 -18.16 13.47
CA THR A 145 -4.51 -19.23 12.80
C THR A 145 -5.32 -19.88 11.70
N LYS A 146 -4.65 -20.67 10.85
CA LYS A 146 -5.31 -21.47 9.81
C LYS A 146 -6.40 -22.39 10.37
N VAL A 147 -6.15 -23.01 11.52
CA VAL A 147 -7.13 -23.84 12.23
C VAL A 147 -8.37 -23.05 12.61
N ASP A 148 -8.21 -21.79 13.02
CA ASP A 148 -9.34 -20.94 13.37
C ASP A 148 -10.20 -20.58 12.15
N VAL A 149 -9.54 -20.33 11.01
CA VAL A 149 -10.20 -20.03 9.73
C VAL A 149 -10.93 -21.27 9.20
N ASP A 150 -10.27 -22.43 9.20
CA ASP A 150 -10.85 -23.70 8.73
C ASP A 150 -12.02 -24.16 9.62
N ALA A 151 -11.98 -23.87 10.92
CA ALA A 151 -13.08 -24.12 11.85
C ALA A 151 -14.22 -23.08 11.75
N GLY A 152 -14.07 -22.04 10.93
CA GLY A 152 -15.08 -20.98 10.78
C GLY A 152 -15.27 -20.14 12.06
N LEU A 153 -14.23 -20.03 12.90
CA LEU A 153 -14.31 -19.25 14.12
C LEU A 153 -14.39 -17.75 13.83
N ARG A 154 -15.29 -17.07 14.53
CA ARG A 154 -15.45 -15.61 14.43
C ARG A 154 -14.41 -14.89 15.28
N LYS A 155 -13.17 -14.83 14.78
CA LYS A 155 -12.09 -14.04 15.38
C LYS A 155 -11.89 -12.75 14.57
N VAL A 156 -11.51 -11.68 15.26
CA VAL A 156 -11.23 -10.38 14.64
C VAL A 156 -9.93 -9.83 15.21
N VAL A 157 -9.12 -9.25 14.33
CA VAL A 157 -7.96 -8.44 14.69
C VAL A 157 -8.35 -6.98 14.40
N ILE A 158 -8.11 -6.10 15.35
CA ILE A 158 -8.44 -4.68 15.25
C ILE A 158 -7.16 -3.83 15.22
N THR A 159 -7.20 -2.73 14.48
CA THR A 159 -6.11 -1.76 14.48
C THR A 159 -6.07 -0.98 15.78
N GLU A 160 -4.89 -0.48 16.15
CA GLU A 160 -4.71 0.35 17.36
C GLU A 160 -5.69 1.53 17.41
N GLY A 161 -5.88 2.22 16.28
CA GLY A 161 -6.81 3.34 16.17
C GLY A 161 -8.27 2.95 16.40
N THR A 162 -8.65 1.70 16.13
CA THR A 162 -9.98 1.17 16.44
C THR A 162 -10.08 0.77 17.91
N ALA A 163 -9.03 0.15 18.47
CA ALA A 163 -8.98 -0.28 19.87
C ALA A 163 -9.04 0.88 20.88
N ARG A 164 -8.60 2.08 20.48
CA ARG A 164 -8.60 3.29 21.32
C ARG A 164 -9.93 4.06 21.33
N LYS A 165 -10.88 3.74 20.44
CA LYS A 165 -12.20 4.40 20.35
C LYS A 165 -13.20 3.78 21.31
#